data_AF-A0A9N8M972-F1
#
_entry.id   AF-A0A9N8M972-F1
#
_cell.length_a   1.000
_cell.length_b   1.000
_cell.length_c   1.000
_cell.angle_alpha   90.00
_cell.angle_beta   90.00
_cell.angle_gamma   90.00
#
_symmetry.space_group_name_H-M   'P 1'
#
loop_
_entity.id
_entity.type
_entity.pdbx_description
1 polymer ?
#
loop_
_entity_poly.entity_id
_entity_poly.type
_entity_poly.pdbx_seq_one_letter_code
_entity_poly.pdbx_strand_id
1 'polypeptide(L)'
;MWARDLRAVVVDEAHLVYDWGIASGSGRAAFRPEFGKLGLLRAKLNANVPLLAMSATLSGPSLPSICSALQFGRLPFFALDVGKERDGCTYDIQPFRHAASSFHDLLTILQPRDGSNVLPKTIIYVNSRSKATMAAELLRQHLPESLRDQVASFTAMDSAYEKRKTMAGLRSGSIRVVFATEALGMGIDLPDVDMIIQWELPKDFRGLVQHFGRGARGPGSRA
;
A
#
# COMPACT_ATOMS: atom_id res chain seq x y z
N MET A 1 25.46 -9.67 26.01
CA MET A 1 26.04 -8.33 26.19
C MET A 1 25.12 -7.24 25.62
N TRP A 2 24.59 -7.38 24.41
CA TRP A 2 23.67 -6.40 23.78
C TRP A 2 22.34 -6.15 24.52
N ALA A 3 21.82 -7.13 25.27
CA ALA A 3 20.51 -7.00 25.92
C ALA A 3 20.47 -5.99 27.08
N ARG A 4 21.63 -5.54 27.61
CA ARG A 4 21.68 -4.53 28.68
C ARG A 4 21.35 -3.12 28.18
N ASP A 5 21.66 -2.83 26.92
CA ASP A 5 21.45 -1.51 26.32
C ASP A 5 20.18 -1.46 25.45
N LEU A 6 19.47 -2.58 25.31
CA LEU A 6 18.24 -2.65 24.53
C LEU A 6 17.15 -1.79 25.19
N ARG A 7 16.61 -0.82 24.45
CA ARG A 7 15.60 0.12 24.93
C ARG A 7 14.17 -0.23 24.56
N ALA A 8 13.96 -0.93 23.45
CA ALA A 8 12.64 -1.36 23.00
C ALA A 8 12.75 -2.49 21.98
N VAL A 9 11.66 -3.24 21.82
CA VAL A 9 11.42 -4.12 20.68
C VAL A 9 10.23 -3.56 19.90
N VAL A 10 10.39 -3.42 18.59
CA VAL A 10 9.31 -2.94 17.71
C VAL A 10 8.97 -4.02 16.72
N VAL A 11 7.72 -4.48 16.76
CA VAL A 11 7.13 -5.41 15.79
C VAL A 11 6.29 -4.58 14.83
N ASP A 12 6.90 -4.21 13.69
CA ASP A 12 6.18 -3.58 12.59
C ASP A 12 5.36 -4.63 11.81
N GLU A 13 4.29 -4.18 11.16
CA GLU A 13 3.30 -5.04 10.48
C GLU A 13 2.79 -6.20 11.36
N ALA A 14 2.44 -5.88 12.62
CA ALA A 14 2.07 -6.85 13.65
C ALA A 14 0.89 -7.76 13.26
N HIS A 15 0.09 -7.41 12.25
CA HIS A 15 -0.94 -8.29 11.70
C HIS A 15 -0.37 -9.60 11.12
N LEU A 16 0.90 -9.60 10.67
CA LEU A 16 1.58 -10.80 10.15
C LEU A 16 1.79 -11.88 11.20
N VAL A 17 1.80 -11.51 12.49
CA VAL A 17 1.78 -12.47 13.61
C VAL A 17 0.57 -13.38 13.48
N TYR A 18 -0.60 -12.82 13.17
CA TYR A 18 -1.80 -13.59 12.93
C TYR A 18 -1.79 -14.25 11.54
N ASP A 19 -1.64 -13.43 10.49
CA ASP A 19 -1.87 -13.86 9.10
C ASP A 19 -0.87 -14.95 8.67
N TRP A 20 0.39 -14.85 9.10
CA TRP A 20 1.45 -15.78 8.69
C TRP A 20 1.94 -16.68 9.81
N GLY A 21 1.79 -16.26 11.07
CA GLY A 21 2.41 -16.90 12.23
C GLY A 21 1.54 -17.91 12.98
N ILE A 22 0.22 -17.71 13.04
CA ILE A 22 -0.66 -18.51 13.92
C ILE A 22 -1.51 -19.55 13.15
N ALA A 23 -1.74 -19.34 11.85
CA ALA A 23 -2.74 -20.00 11.02
C ALA A 23 -4.16 -19.44 11.21
N SER A 24 -4.59 -18.66 10.23
CA SER A 24 -5.94 -18.15 10.11
C SER A 24 -6.90 -19.26 9.70
N GLY A 25 -7.63 -19.84 10.65
CA GLY A 25 -8.96 -20.49 10.52
C GLY A 25 -9.21 -21.58 9.46
N SER A 26 -8.23 -21.96 8.65
CA SER A 26 -8.44 -22.71 7.38
C SER A 26 -7.76 -24.08 7.36
N GLY A 27 -7.29 -24.59 8.51
CA GLY A 27 -6.63 -25.90 8.60
C GLY A 27 -5.28 -25.99 7.86
N ARG A 28 -4.77 -24.89 7.30
CA ARG A 28 -3.44 -24.81 6.68
C ARG A 28 -2.38 -24.45 7.72
N ALA A 29 -1.20 -25.05 7.58
CA ALA A 29 -0.03 -24.68 8.37
C ALA A 29 0.33 -23.20 8.15
N ALA A 30 0.84 -22.57 9.21
CA ALA A 30 1.34 -21.20 9.17
C ALA A 30 2.43 -21.05 8.10
N PHE A 31 2.33 -20.01 7.26
CA PHE A 31 3.31 -19.75 6.20
C PHE A 31 4.68 -19.35 6.76
N ARG A 32 4.68 -18.54 7.84
CA ARG A 32 5.89 -18.14 8.57
C ARG A 32 5.64 -18.24 10.08
N PRO A 33 5.69 -19.46 10.66
CA PRO A 33 5.36 -19.69 12.06
C PRO A 33 6.25 -18.91 13.05
N GLU A 34 7.44 -18.48 12.63
CA GLU A 34 8.35 -17.66 13.44
C GLU A 34 7.73 -16.32 13.88
N PHE A 35 6.81 -15.74 13.09
CA PHE A 35 6.08 -14.55 13.50
C PHE A 35 5.19 -14.81 14.73
N GLY A 36 4.60 -16.00 14.84
CA GLY A 36 3.80 -16.41 16.00
C GLY A 36 4.64 -16.63 17.27
N LYS A 37 5.97 -16.72 17.13
CA LYS A 37 6.90 -16.99 18.23
C LYS A 37 7.61 -15.74 18.75
N LEU A 38 7.33 -14.56 18.20
CA LEU A 38 8.01 -13.32 18.57
C LEU A 38 7.88 -12.97 20.07
N GLY A 39 6.80 -13.39 20.73
CA GLY A 39 6.64 -13.23 22.17
C GLY A 39 7.72 -13.95 23.01
N LEU A 40 8.36 -15.00 22.47
CA LEU A 40 9.44 -15.72 23.15
C LEU A 40 10.67 -14.83 23.39
N LEU A 41 10.84 -13.76 22.60
CA LEU A 41 11.91 -12.79 22.81
C LEU A 41 11.83 -12.20 24.22
N ARG A 42 10.63 -11.96 24.76
CA ARG A 42 10.45 -11.40 26.10
C ARG A 42 11.08 -12.27 27.21
N ALA A 43 11.20 -13.59 27.03
CA ALA A 43 11.85 -14.47 27.99
C ALA A 43 13.39 -14.28 28.06
N LYS A 44 13.98 -13.66 27.03
CA LYS A 44 15.43 -13.41 26.93
C LYS A 44 15.81 -11.96 27.23
N LEU A 45 14.81 -11.08 27.42
CA LEU A 45 15.01 -9.65 27.61
C LEU A 45 14.76 -9.24 29.06
N ASN A 46 15.30 -8.08 29.44
CA ASN A 46 14.96 -7.47 30.72
C ASN A 46 13.47 -7.11 30.74
N ALA A 47 12.79 -7.35 31.87
CA ALA A 47 11.36 -7.08 32.05
C ALA A 47 10.98 -5.62 31.75
N ASN A 48 11.92 -4.69 31.89
CA ASN A 48 11.70 -3.26 31.63
C ASN A 48 11.81 -2.88 30.15
N VAL A 49 12.14 -3.80 29.24
CA VAL A 49 12.18 -3.50 27.81
C VAL A 49 10.76 -3.51 27.25
N PRO A 50 10.20 -2.36 26.82
CA PRO A 50 8.89 -2.30 26.19
C PRO A 50 8.91 -3.03 24.83
N LEU A 51 7.77 -3.63 24.50
CA LEU A 51 7.49 -4.15 23.17
C LEU A 51 6.33 -3.36 22.58
N LEU A 52 6.56 -2.80 21.40
CA LEU A 52 5.58 -2.08 20.61
C LEU A 52 5.18 -2.95 19.44
N ALA A 53 3.88 -3.03 19.15
CA ALA A 53 3.35 -3.72 17.99
C ALA A 53 2.55 -2.71 17.17
N MET A 54 2.96 -2.50 15.92
CA MET A 54 2.39 -1.49 15.03
C MET A 54 1.81 -2.18 13.80
N SER A 55 0.63 -1.75 13.36
CA SER A 55 0.00 -2.28 12.15
C SER A 55 -1.05 -1.30 11.66
N ALA A 56 -1.02 -0.99 10.36
CA ALA A 56 -2.05 -0.14 9.74
C ALA A 56 -3.38 -0.87 9.53
N THR A 57 -3.37 -2.20 9.55
CA THR A 57 -4.45 -3.03 9.00
C THR A 57 -4.92 -4.15 9.93
N LEU A 58 -4.68 -3.97 11.23
CA LEU A 58 -5.09 -4.92 12.24
C LEU A 58 -6.62 -5.03 12.29
N SER A 59 -7.15 -6.26 12.23
CA SER A 59 -8.58 -6.52 12.35
C SER A 59 -8.93 -6.86 13.80
N GLY A 60 -10.07 -6.37 14.30
CA GLY A 60 -10.55 -6.66 15.65
C GLY A 60 -10.50 -8.15 16.04
N PRO A 61 -10.97 -9.08 15.19
CA PRO A 61 -10.90 -10.52 15.47
C PRO A 61 -9.48 -11.09 15.60
N SER A 62 -8.48 -10.48 14.97
CA SER A 62 -7.07 -10.92 15.07
C SER A 62 -6.39 -10.45 16.36
N LEU A 63 -6.91 -9.37 16.98
CA LEU A 63 -6.26 -8.71 18.11
C LEU A 63 -6.01 -9.64 19.31
N PRO A 64 -6.98 -10.47 19.77
CA PRO A 64 -6.72 -11.39 20.90
C PRO A 64 -5.59 -12.38 20.60
N SER A 65 -5.53 -12.91 19.39
CA SER A 65 -4.49 -13.83 18.96
C SER A 65 -3.12 -13.16 18.89
N ILE A 66 -3.05 -11.93 18.36
CA ILE A 66 -1.80 -11.14 18.32
C ILE A 66 -1.34 -10.81 19.74
N CYS A 67 -2.25 -10.34 20.61
CA CYS A 67 -1.96 -10.04 22.01
C CYS A 67 -1.41 -11.27 22.74
N SER A 68 -2.04 -12.43 22.55
CA SER A 68 -1.58 -13.70 23.12
C SER A 68 -0.19 -14.09 22.59
N ALA A 69 0.02 -14.10 21.27
CA ALA A 69 1.30 -14.47 20.68
C ALA A 69 2.45 -13.53 21.08
N LEU A 70 2.19 -12.23 21.20
CA LEU A 70 3.18 -11.22 21.62
C LEU A 70 3.24 -11.02 23.14
N GLN A 71 2.45 -11.77 23.91
CA GLN A 71 2.37 -11.74 25.37
C GLN A 71 2.03 -10.35 25.95
N PHE A 72 1.13 -9.62 25.27
CA PHE A 72 0.48 -8.44 25.85
C PHE A 72 -0.51 -8.87 26.95
N GLY A 73 -0.72 -8.00 27.95
CA GLY A 73 -1.58 -8.29 29.11
C GLY A 73 -0.88 -8.91 30.31
N ARG A 74 0.39 -9.34 30.19
CA ARG A 74 1.21 -9.72 31.36
C ARG A 74 1.63 -8.53 32.23
N LEU A 75 1.73 -7.37 31.59
CA LEU A 75 2.00 -6.07 32.21
C LEU A 75 0.93 -5.09 31.69
N PRO A 76 0.68 -3.97 32.39
CA PRO A 76 -0.17 -2.90 31.88
C PRO A 76 0.27 -2.50 30.47
N PHE A 77 -0.68 -2.41 29.56
CA PHE A 77 -0.46 -1.95 28.20
C PHE A 77 -1.67 -1.10 27.78
N PHE A 78 -1.46 -0.25 26.78
CA PHE A 78 -2.54 0.46 26.11
C PHE A 78 -2.55 0.04 24.64
N ALA A 79 -3.75 0.04 24.05
CA ALA A 79 -3.93 -0.07 22.62
C ALA A 79 -4.38 1.30 22.11
N LEU A 80 -3.74 1.78 21.05
CA LEU A 80 -4.10 3.02 20.39
C LEU A 80 -4.63 2.69 19.00
N ASP A 81 -5.90 2.99 18.76
CA ASP A 81 -6.47 3.06 17.42
C ASP A 81 -6.56 4.55 17.04
N VAL A 82 -5.76 4.96 16.07
CA VAL A 82 -5.72 6.34 15.58
C VAL A 82 -6.73 6.58 14.44
N GLY A 83 -7.55 5.59 14.12
CA GLY A 83 -8.48 5.66 13.00
C GLY A 83 -7.79 5.51 11.64
N LYS A 84 -8.61 5.53 10.59
CA LYS A 84 -8.18 5.37 9.19
C LYS A 84 -8.67 6.51 8.29
N GLU A 85 -9.48 7.41 8.84
CA GLU A 85 -10.04 8.55 8.14
C GLU A 85 -8.94 9.57 7.81
N ARG A 86 -9.06 10.21 6.64
CA ARG A 86 -8.13 11.25 6.19
C ARG A 86 -8.94 12.43 5.69
N ASP A 87 -8.83 13.56 6.38
CA ASP A 87 -9.57 14.80 6.09
C ASP A 87 -9.25 15.45 4.72
N GLY A 88 -8.32 14.87 3.95
CA GLY A 88 -7.95 15.29 2.60
C GLY A 88 -8.32 14.31 1.49
N CYS A 89 -9.00 13.19 1.80
CA CYS A 89 -9.38 12.18 0.81
C CYS A 89 -10.87 12.21 0.52
N THR A 90 -11.24 12.28 -0.76
CA THR A 90 -12.62 12.05 -1.22
C THR A 90 -12.72 10.68 -1.89
N TYR A 91 -13.75 9.90 -1.56
CA TYR A 91 -13.97 8.59 -2.15
C TYR A 91 -15.11 8.68 -3.16
N ASP A 92 -14.88 8.14 -4.36
CA ASP A 92 -15.88 8.06 -5.43
C ASP A 92 -15.89 6.66 -6.05
N ILE A 93 -17.08 6.21 -6.46
CA ILE A 93 -17.29 4.91 -7.11
C ILE A 93 -18.04 5.15 -8.40
N GLN A 94 -17.36 4.93 -9.52
CA GLN A 94 -17.93 5.11 -10.85
C GLN A 94 -18.19 3.75 -11.52
N PRO A 95 -19.39 3.48 -12.04
CA PRO A 95 -19.63 2.31 -12.88
C PRO A 95 -18.89 2.47 -14.22
N PHE A 96 -18.38 1.37 -14.75
CA PHE A 96 -17.77 1.37 -16.09
C PHE A 96 -18.79 1.76 -17.16
N ARG A 97 -18.41 2.69 -18.04
CA ARG A 97 -19.22 3.09 -19.21
C ARG A 97 -18.75 2.39 -20.48
N HIS A 98 -17.50 1.96 -20.50
CA HIS A 98 -16.90 1.16 -21.56
C HIS A 98 -16.47 -0.21 -21.02
N ALA A 99 -16.06 -1.13 -21.90
CA ALA A 99 -15.51 -2.41 -21.47
C ALA A 99 -14.29 -2.17 -20.55
N ALA A 100 -14.24 -2.82 -19.38
CA ALA A 100 -13.15 -2.63 -18.40
C ALA A 100 -11.75 -2.96 -18.96
N SER A 101 -11.68 -3.82 -19.98
CA SER A 101 -10.43 -4.14 -20.70
C SER A 101 -9.93 -3.02 -21.61
N SER A 102 -10.80 -2.06 -21.95
CA SER A 102 -10.50 -0.97 -22.89
C SER A 102 -9.79 0.21 -22.24
N PHE A 103 -9.92 0.39 -20.92
CA PHE A 103 -9.40 1.54 -20.17
C PHE A 103 -9.91 2.91 -20.64
N HIS A 104 -10.94 2.97 -21.49
CA HIS A 104 -11.40 4.23 -22.08
C HIS A 104 -11.99 5.19 -21.05
N ASP A 105 -12.62 4.68 -19.98
CA ASP A 105 -13.17 5.53 -18.92
C ASP A 105 -12.07 6.40 -18.24
N LEU A 106 -10.82 5.92 -18.22
CA LEU A 106 -9.69 6.69 -17.71
C LEU A 106 -9.42 7.96 -18.51
N LEU A 107 -9.77 8.01 -19.80
CA LEU A 107 -9.58 9.22 -20.61
C LEU A 107 -10.45 10.36 -20.06
N THR A 108 -11.64 10.07 -19.55
CA THR A 108 -12.52 11.09 -18.96
C THR A 108 -12.04 11.57 -17.59
N ILE A 109 -11.32 10.71 -16.86
CA ILE A 109 -10.84 10.97 -15.50
C ILE A 109 -9.48 11.68 -15.54
N LEU A 110 -8.58 11.25 -16.42
CA LEU A 110 -7.21 11.72 -16.55
C LEU A 110 -7.14 12.90 -17.54
N GLN A 111 -7.83 13.98 -17.19
CA GLN A 111 -7.81 15.21 -17.97
C GLN A 111 -6.73 16.16 -17.44
N PRO A 112 -5.91 16.78 -18.30
CA PRO A 112 -4.96 17.79 -17.86
C PRO A 112 -5.66 18.96 -17.16
N ARG A 113 -5.06 19.48 -16.09
CA ARG A 113 -5.61 20.65 -15.37
C ARG A 113 -5.32 21.94 -16.13
N ASP A 114 -6.28 22.86 -16.16
CA ASP A 114 -6.11 24.26 -16.56
C ASP A 114 -5.50 24.48 -17.96
N GLY A 115 -5.78 23.59 -18.91
CA GLY A 115 -5.21 23.65 -20.27
C GLY A 115 -3.69 23.38 -20.32
N SER A 116 -3.08 23.00 -19.20
CA SER A 116 -1.69 22.54 -19.17
C SER A 116 -1.55 21.22 -19.90
N ASN A 117 -0.36 20.92 -20.41
CA ASN A 117 -0.04 19.62 -20.97
C ASN A 117 0.47 18.67 -19.88
N VAL A 118 -0.19 18.61 -18.72
CA VAL A 118 0.23 17.83 -17.55
C VAL A 118 -0.95 17.07 -16.97
N LEU A 119 -0.85 15.74 -16.95
CA LEU A 119 -1.86 14.87 -16.33
C LEU A 119 -1.84 14.97 -14.79
N PRO A 120 -2.96 14.72 -14.11
CA PRO A 120 -2.95 14.55 -12.66
C PRO A 120 -1.99 13.42 -12.26
N LYS A 121 -1.32 13.57 -11.12
CA LYS A 121 -0.44 12.54 -10.61
C LYS A 121 -1.28 11.38 -10.07
N THR A 122 -1.37 10.31 -10.83
CA THR A 122 -2.30 9.22 -10.56
C THR A 122 -1.61 7.86 -10.49
N ILE A 123 -1.94 7.09 -9.46
CA ILE A 123 -1.57 5.67 -9.38
C ILE A 123 -2.82 4.83 -9.66
N ILE A 124 -2.71 3.92 -10.62
CA ILE A 124 -3.82 3.07 -11.06
C ILE A 124 -3.48 1.62 -10.74
N TYR A 125 -4.24 1.01 -9.84
CA TYR A 125 -4.04 -0.37 -9.43
C TYR A 125 -4.83 -1.35 -10.31
N VAL A 126 -4.13 -2.35 -10.84
CA VAL A 126 -4.68 -3.46 -11.62
C VAL A 126 -4.21 -4.80 -11.05
N ASN A 127 -4.95 -5.89 -11.33
CA ASN A 127 -4.71 -7.18 -10.69
C ASN A 127 -3.63 -8.04 -11.35
N SER A 128 -3.10 -7.64 -12.52
CA SER A 128 -2.07 -8.40 -13.25
C SER A 128 -0.95 -7.50 -13.77
N ARG A 129 0.26 -8.04 -13.74
CA ARG A 129 1.48 -7.41 -14.28
C ARG A 129 1.35 -7.16 -15.79
N SER A 130 0.87 -8.16 -16.54
CA SER A 130 0.65 -8.02 -17.99
C SER A 130 -0.39 -6.94 -18.30
N LYS A 131 -1.42 -6.84 -17.46
CA LYS A 131 -2.47 -5.84 -17.60
C LYS A 131 -1.94 -4.43 -17.31
N ALA A 132 -1.03 -4.25 -16.35
CA ALA A 132 -0.42 -2.95 -16.08
C ALA A 132 0.36 -2.42 -17.30
N THR A 133 1.18 -3.27 -17.93
CA THR A 133 1.92 -2.91 -19.15
C THR A 133 0.97 -2.62 -20.32
N MET A 134 0.01 -3.52 -20.56
CA MET A 134 -0.98 -3.36 -21.63
C MET A 134 -1.83 -2.09 -21.45
N ALA A 135 -2.29 -1.80 -20.24
CA ALA A 135 -3.09 -0.62 -19.95
C ALA A 135 -2.30 0.68 -20.18
N ALA A 136 -1.01 0.71 -19.80
CA ALA A 136 -0.15 1.84 -20.06
C ALA A 136 0.08 2.07 -21.57
N GLU A 137 0.19 0.99 -22.36
CA GLU A 137 0.28 1.08 -23.83
C GLU A 137 -1.02 1.57 -24.45
N LEU A 138 -2.16 0.99 -24.08
CA LEU A 138 -3.48 1.39 -24.58
C LEU A 138 -3.78 2.84 -24.24
N LEU A 139 -3.50 3.29 -23.01
CA LEU A 139 -3.73 4.68 -22.63
C LEU A 139 -2.86 5.63 -23.47
N ARG A 140 -1.58 5.29 -23.69
CA ARG A 140 -0.68 6.10 -24.55
C ARG A 140 -1.18 6.22 -25.98
N GLN A 141 -1.77 5.17 -26.55
CA GLN A 141 -2.30 5.21 -27.92
C GLN A 141 -3.45 6.21 -28.08
N HIS A 142 -4.29 6.34 -27.06
CA HIS A 142 -5.46 7.23 -27.08
C HIS A 142 -5.15 8.65 -26.60
N LEU A 143 -3.99 8.88 -25.98
CA LEU A 143 -3.55 10.20 -25.55
C LEU A 143 -2.88 11.00 -26.69
N PRO A 144 -3.00 12.34 -26.67
CA PRO A 144 -2.18 13.25 -27.47
C PRO A 144 -0.70 12.95 -27.29
N GLU A 145 0.09 13.10 -28.35
CA GLU A 145 1.54 12.77 -28.38
C GLU A 145 2.30 13.41 -27.21
N SER A 146 1.98 14.67 -26.92
CA SER A 146 2.58 15.47 -25.85
C SER A 146 2.34 14.94 -24.44
N LEU A 147 1.38 14.04 -24.23
CA LEU A 147 1.05 13.45 -22.92
C LEU A 147 1.52 12.00 -22.77
N ARG A 148 1.94 11.34 -23.85
CA ARG A 148 2.22 9.90 -23.86
C ARG A 148 3.36 9.51 -22.92
N ASP A 149 4.40 10.33 -22.85
CA ASP A 149 5.58 10.08 -22.02
C ASP A 149 5.31 10.23 -20.50
N GLN A 150 4.15 10.77 -20.14
CA GLN A 150 3.73 10.92 -18.75
C GLN A 150 3.10 9.64 -18.19
N VAL A 151 2.92 8.60 -19.01
CA VAL A 151 2.27 7.33 -18.61
C VAL A 151 3.30 6.21 -18.59
N ALA A 152 3.38 5.49 -17.48
CA ALA A 152 4.23 4.31 -17.36
C ALA A 152 3.51 3.14 -16.66
N SER A 153 4.11 1.95 -16.74
CA SER A 153 3.77 0.82 -15.88
C SER A 153 4.86 0.62 -14.83
N PHE A 154 4.48 0.07 -13.68
CA PHE A 154 5.40 -0.36 -12.63
C PHE A 154 5.00 -1.74 -12.13
N THR A 155 5.80 -2.75 -12.48
CA THR A 155 5.50 -4.16 -12.20
C THR A 155 6.70 -4.87 -11.59
N ALA A 156 6.46 -6.01 -10.96
CA ALA A 156 7.53 -6.86 -10.46
C ALA A 156 8.48 -7.36 -11.57
N MET A 157 8.02 -7.46 -12.82
CA MET A 157 8.82 -7.93 -13.98
C MET A 157 9.81 -6.88 -14.49
N ASP A 158 9.61 -5.61 -14.14
CA ASP A 158 10.46 -4.52 -14.62
C ASP A 158 11.87 -4.68 -14.04
N SER A 159 12.86 -4.38 -14.87
CA SER A 159 14.26 -4.39 -14.46
C SER A 159 14.50 -3.37 -13.33
N ALA A 160 15.56 -3.58 -12.55
CA ALA A 160 15.94 -2.60 -11.52
C ALA A 160 16.18 -1.19 -12.10
N TYR A 161 16.66 -1.12 -13.35
CA TYR A 161 16.83 0.15 -14.05
C TYR A 161 15.48 0.82 -14.37
N GLU A 162 14.53 0.09 -14.96
CA GLU A 162 13.21 0.63 -15.29
C GLU A 162 12.44 1.07 -14.04
N LYS A 163 12.49 0.27 -12.97
CA LYS A 163 11.89 0.65 -11.67
C LYS A 163 12.47 1.97 -11.16
N ARG A 164 13.79 2.14 -11.20
CA ARG A 164 14.43 3.40 -10.79
C ARG A 164 14.03 4.56 -11.70
N LYS A 165 13.99 4.35 -13.01
CA LYS A 165 13.59 5.37 -13.99
C LYS A 165 12.16 5.83 -13.76
N THR A 166 11.21 4.89 -13.64
CA THR A 166 9.80 5.20 -13.37
C THR A 166 9.62 5.92 -12.04
N MET A 167 10.32 5.48 -10.98
CA MET A 167 10.28 6.14 -9.68
C MET A 167 10.88 7.55 -9.68
N ALA A 168 12.00 7.74 -10.40
CA ALA A 168 12.60 9.05 -10.58
C ALA A 168 11.66 9.99 -11.35
N GLY A 169 11.04 9.49 -12.42
CA GLY A 169 10.07 10.25 -13.21
C GLY A 169 8.79 10.60 -12.44
N LEU A 170 8.30 9.68 -11.62
CA LEU A 170 7.20 9.96 -10.69
C LEU A 170 7.57 11.07 -9.70
N ARG A 171 8.77 11.01 -9.12
CA ARG A 171 9.23 12.03 -8.15
C ARG A 171 9.46 13.39 -8.79
N SER A 172 10.05 13.44 -9.99
CA SER A 172 10.27 14.70 -10.71
C SER A 172 9.01 15.27 -11.34
N GLY A 173 7.97 14.44 -11.52
CA GLY A 173 6.74 14.80 -12.20
C GLY A 173 6.78 14.63 -13.71
N SER A 174 7.85 14.09 -14.30
CA SER A 174 7.88 13.78 -15.74
C SER A 174 6.98 12.58 -16.08
N ILE A 175 6.77 11.67 -15.12
CA ILE A 175 5.73 10.64 -15.18
C ILE A 175 4.62 11.06 -14.22
N ARG A 176 3.41 11.12 -14.73
CA ARG A 176 2.22 11.53 -13.98
C ARG A 176 1.31 10.36 -13.68
N VAL A 177 1.16 9.42 -14.60
CA VAL A 177 0.26 8.27 -14.45
C VAL A 177 1.05 6.98 -14.42
N VAL A 178 0.84 6.17 -13.39
CA VAL A 178 1.47 4.84 -13.29
C VAL A 178 0.44 3.75 -13.06
N PHE A 179 0.43 2.77 -13.97
CA PHE A 179 -0.27 1.51 -13.78
C PHE A 179 0.59 0.58 -12.95
N ALA A 180 0.07 0.14 -11.81
CA ALA A 180 0.79 -0.68 -10.85
C ALA A 180 -0.02 -1.90 -10.42
N THR A 181 0.71 -2.93 -9.99
CA THR A 181 0.13 -3.95 -9.12
C THR A 181 0.48 -3.63 -7.65
N GLU A 182 0.10 -4.50 -6.73
CA GLU A 182 0.51 -4.51 -5.32
C GLU A 182 2.03 -4.27 -5.10
N ALA A 183 2.87 -4.52 -6.11
CA ALA A 183 4.32 -4.32 -6.06
C ALA A 183 4.77 -2.85 -5.87
N LEU A 184 3.94 -1.87 -6.24
CA LEU A 184 4.20 -0.45 -5.94
C LEU A 184 3.89 -0.12 -4.45
N GLY A 185 3.32 -1.08 -3.71
CA GLY A 185 2.90 -0.90 -2.32
C GLY A 185 4.04 -0.83 -1.30
N MET A 186 5.16 -1.51 -1.53
CA MET A 186 6.19 -1.60 -0.48
C MET A 186 7.17 -0.43 -0.56
N GLY A 187 7.07 0.53 0.38
CA GLY A 187 8.12 1.52 0.64
C GLY A 187 8.16 2.75 -0.26
N ILE A 188 7.12 3.00 -1.06
CA ILE A 188 7.02 4.23 -1.86
C ILE A 188 6.30 5.32 -1.06
N ASP A 189 7.02 6.40 -0.82
CA ASP A 189 6.50 7.65 -0.25
C ASP A 189 6.47 8.73 -1.33
N LEU A 190 5.26 9.09 -1.76
CA LEU A 190 4.98 10.14 -2.73
C LEU A 190 3.98 11.10 -2.09
N PRO A 191 4.42 12.28 -1.62
CA PRO A 191 3.55 13.19 -0.88
C PRO A 191 2.49 13.88 -1.75
N ASP A 192 2.71 13.92 -3.06
CA ASP A 192 2.01 14.76 -4.05
C ASP A 192 1.17 13.95 -5.05
N VAL A 193 0.60 12.81 -4.63
CA VAL A 193 -0.32 12.02 -5.47
C VAL A 193 -1.71 12.64 -5.44
N ASP A 194 -2.18 13.08 -6.60
CA ASP A 194 -3.49 13.71 -6.80
C ASP A 194 -4.63 12.69 -6.74
N MET A 195 -4.40 11.45 -7.17
CA MET A 195 -5.48 10.46 -7.31
C MET A 195 -4.98 9.02 -7.18
N ILE A 196 -5.75 8.18 -6.51
CA ILE A 196 -5.58 6.73 -6.51
C ILE A 196 -6.79 6.10 -7.17
N ILE A 197 -6.59 5.37 -8.27
CA ILE A 197 -7.65 4.64 -8.96
C ILE A 197 -7.46 3.15 -8.70
N GLN A 198 -8.45 2.54 -8.05
CA GLN A 198 -8.56 1.09 -8.00
C GLN A 198 -9.39 0.63 -9.22
N TRP A 199 -8.73 0.15 -10.28
CA TRP A 199 -9.42 -0.21 -11.52
C TRP A 199 -10.19 -1.54 -11.39
N GLU A 200 -9.64 -2.51 -10.66
CA GLU A 200 -10.29 -3.80 -10.45
C GLU A 200 -10.44 -4.07 -8.96
N LEU A 201 -11.43 -4.86 -8.54
CA LEU A 201 -11.54 -5.22 -7.13
C LEU A 201 -10.23 -5.89 -6.66
N PRO A 202 -9.60 -5.38 -5.58
CA PRO A 202 -8.42 -6.02 -5.02
C PRO A 202 -8.79 -7.36 -4.40
N LYS A 203 -7.78 -8.17 -4.10
CA LYS A 203 -7.98 -9.50 -3.49
C LYS A 203 -8.64 -9.43 -2.13
N ASP A 204 -8.39 -8.35 -1.40
CA ASP A 204 -8.96 -8.09 -0.10
C ASP A 204 -9.13 -6.58 0.15
N PHE A 205 -9.98 -6.26 1.12
CA PHE A 205 -10.24 -4.88 1.53
C PHE A 205 -9.00 -4.22 2.18
N ARG A 206 -8.06 -5.02 2.69
CA ARG A 206 -6.87 -4.53 3.35
C ARG A 206 -5.93 -3.84 2.36
N GLY A 207 -5.69 -4.47 1.21
CA GLY A 207 -4.95 -3.91 0.09
C GLY A 207 -5.61 -2.62 -0.40
N LEU A 208 -6.94 -2.58 -0.49
CA LEU A 208 -7.69 -1.38 -0.87
C LEU A 208 -7.36 -0.18 0.04
N VAL A 209 -7.45 -0.37 1.36
CA VAL A 209 -7.17 0.69 2.34
C VAL A 209 -5.70 1.12 2.26
N GLN A 210 -4.76 0.19 2.05
CA GLN A 210 -3.34 0.51 1.88
C GLN A 210 -3.07 1.29 0.58
N HIS A 211 -3.79 1.00 -0.50
CA HIS A 211 -3.69 1.75 -1.76
C HIS A 211 -4.18 3.18 -1.57
N PHE A 212 -5.37 3.36 -0.99
CA PHE A 212 -5.95 4.69 -0.77
C PHE A 212 -5.12 5.53 0.20
N GLY A 213 -4.46 4.93 1.19
CA GLY A 213 -3.52 5.62 2.09
C GLY A 213 -2.26 6.20 1.44
N ARG A 214 -2.12 6.10 0.11
CA ARG A 214 -1.05 6.74 -0.67
C ARG A 214 -1.43 8.09 -1.26
N GLY A 215 -2.73 8.37 -1.36
CA GLY A 215 -3.20 9.72 -1.69
C GLY A 215 -3.01 10.67 -0.50
N ALA A 216 -3.02 11.97 -0.80
CA ALA A 216 -3.08 13.06 0.19
C ALA A 216 -2.10 12.92 1.39
N ARG A 217 -0.81 12.71 1.11
CA ARG A 217 0.24 12.62 2.14
C ARG A 217 0.90 13.96 2.48
N GLY A 218 0.81 14.96 1.60
CA GLY A 218 1.34 16.30 1.83
C GLY A 218 0.45 17.18 2.73
N PRO A 219 1.01 18.12 3.51
CA PRO A 219 0.23 19.10 4.25
C PRO A 219 -0.69 19.91 3.30
N GLY A 220 -1.99 19.95 3.60
CA GLY A 220 -2.99 20.65 2.78
C GLY A 220 -3.32 19.98 1.44
N SER A 221 -2.78 18.79 1.16
CA SER A 221 -3.10 18.05 -0.06
C SER A 221 -4.53 17.51 -0.04
N ARG A 222 -5.16 17.48 -1.21
CA ARG A 222 -6.49 16.88 -1.44
C ARG A 222 -6.36 15.85 -2.56
N ALA A 223 -6.91 14.65 -2.34
CA ALA A 223 -6.91 13.55 -3.30
C ALA A 223 -8.26 12.84 -3.35
#